data_AF-A0A960JFH3-F1
#
_entry.id   AF-A0A960JFH3-F1
#
_cell.length_a   1.000
_cell.length_b   1.000
_cell.length_c   1.000
_cell.angle_alpha   90.00
_cell.angle_beta   90.00
_cell.angle_gamma   90.00
#
_symmetry.space_group_name_H-M   'P 1'
#
loop_
_entity.id
_entity.type
_entity.pdbx_description
1 polymer ?
#
loop_
_entity_poly.entity_id
_entity_poly.type
_entity_poly.pdbx_seq_one_letter_code
_entity_poly.pdbx_strand_id
1 'polypeptide(L)' 'MEMFLITAGAFGLIMFAMAIGVMVQKKALRGSCGGREIFDCDGESLSCGGCPNRDKHRAEAAERKLATLSK' A
#
# COMPACT_ATOMS: atom_id res chain seq x y z
N MET A 1 -21.91 -29.41 -16.99
CA MET A 1 -22.33 -28.49 -15.90
C MET A 1 -21.55 -28.76 -14.63
N GLU A 2 -21.34 -30.01 -14.23
CA GLU A 2 -20.51 -30.36 -13.05
C GLU A 2 -19.12 -29.75 -13.09
N MET A 3 -18.37 -29.91 -14.19
CA MET A 3 -17.02 -29.35 -14.32
C MET A 3 -16.99 -27.82 -14.15
N PHE A 4 -18.05 -27.13 -14.57
CA PHE A 4 -18.18 -25.67 -14.41
C PHE A 4 -18.37 -25.30 -12.94
N LEU A 5 -19.25 -26.01 -12.21
CA LEU A 5 -19.48 -25.75 -10.79
C LEU A 5 -18.24 -26.02 -9.94
N ILE A 6 -17.51 -27.09 -10.26
CA ILE A 6 -16.27 -27.45 -9.56
C ILE A 6 -15.19 -26.38 -9.79
N THR A 7 -14.97 -25.99 -11.05
CA THR A 7 -13.96 -24.96 -11.38
C THR A 7 -14.32 -23.60 -10.82
N ALA A 8 -15.58 -23.17 -10.93
CA ALA A 8 -16.06 -21.92 -10.34
C ALA A 8 -15.90 -21.91 -8.81
N GLY A 9 -16.25 -23.00 -8.14
CA GLY A 9 -16.06 -23.15 -6.69
C GLY A 9 -14.59 -23.10 -6.28
N ALA A 10 -13.70 -23.78 -7.01
CA ALA A 10 -12.27 -23.78 -6.75
C ALA A 10 -11.67 -22.38 -6.88
N PHE A 11 -11.98 -21.65 -7.97
CA PHE A 11 -11.52 -20.27 -8.14
C PHE A 11 -12.10 -19.32 -7.09
N GLY A 12 -13.38 -19.49 -6.74
CA GLY A 12 -14.02 -18.71 -5.67
C GLY A 12 -13.31 -18.88 -4.33
N LEU A 13 -12.98 -20.12 -3.96
CA LEU A 13 -12.23 -20.42 -2.73
C LEU A 13 -10.84 -19.77 -2.72
N ILE A 14 -10.11 -19.85 -3.84
CA ILE A 14 -8.77 -19.25 -3.96
C ILE A 14 -8.86 -17.72 -3.82
N MET A 15 -9.79 -17.08 -4.52
CA MET A 15 -10.00 -15.63 -4.42
C MET A 15 -10.38 -15.21 -2.99
N PHE A 16 -11.23 -16.00 -2.32
CA PHE A 16 -11.61 -15.76 -0.93
C PHE A 16 -10.41 -15.84 0.02
N ALA A 17 -9.55 -16.85 -0.14
CA ALA A 17 -8.32 -16.97 0.64
C ALA A 17 -7.37 -15.78 0.42
N MET A 18 -7.20 -15.33 -0.84
CA MET A 18 -6.39 -14.15 -1.15
C MET A 18 -6.97 -12.88 -0.52
N ALA A 19 -8.30 -12.71 -0.55
CA ALA A 19 -8.97 -11.56 0.07
C ALA A 19 -8.74 -11.50 1.59
N ILE A 20 -8.87 -12.64 2.28
CA ILE A 20 -8.55 -12.75 3.71
C ILE A 20 -7.09 -12.35 3.96
N GLY A 21 -6.16 -12.85 3.14
CA GLY A 21 -4.74 -12.50 3.23
C GLY A 21 -4.49 -10.98 3.16
N VAL A 22 -5.17 -10.29 2.24
CA VAL A 22 -5.06 -8.82 2.10
C VAL A 22 -5.62 -8.10 3.34
N MET A 23 -6.77 -8.53 3.86
CA MET A 23 -7.38 -7.92 5.05
C MET A 23 -6.49 -8.07 6.31
N VAL A 24 -5.85 -9.22 6.48
CA VAL A 24 -4.94 -9.47 7.61
C VAL A 24 -3.66 -8.64 7.48
N GLN A 25 -3.09 -8.57 6.28
CA GLN A 25 -1.81 -7.90 6.06
C GLN A 25 -1.91 -6.37 6.26
N LYS A 26 -3.09 -5.77 6.05
CA LYS A 26 -3.36 -4.31 6.15
C LYS A 26 -2.32 -3.42 5.45
N LYS A 27 -1.52 -3.99 4.54
CA LYS A 27 -0.50 -3.24 3.82
C LYS A 27 -1.21 -2.42 2.76
N ALA A 28 -0.94 -1.13 2.74
CA ALA A 28 -1.35 -0.29 1.63
C ALA A 28 -0.77 -0.87 0.33
N LEU A 29 -1.61 -0.96 -0.70
CA LEU A 29 -1.21 -1.48 -2.01
C LEU A 29 -0.06 -0.61 -2.53
N ARG A 30 1.11 -1.23 -2.72
CA ARG A 30 2.38 -0.55 -3.08
C ARG A 30 2.31 0.23 -4.42
N GLY A 31 1.25 0.05 -5.21
CA GLY A 31 1.01 0.78 -6.46
C GLY A 31 0.18 2.07 -6.34
N SER A 32 -0.65 2.23 -5.29
CA SER A 32 -1.49 3.43 -5.11
C SER A 32 -0.92 4.39 -4.06
N CYS A 33 -0.29 3.87 -3.01
CA CYS A 33 0.19 4.66 -1.87
C CYS A 33 1.71 4.58 -1.65
N GLY A 34 2.46 3.91 -2.55
CA GLY A 34 3.89 3.61 -2.37
C GLY A 34 4.78 4.09 -3.53
N GLY A 35 4.28 5.00 -4.36
CA GLY A 35 5.06 5.65 -5.41
C GLY A 35 6.09 6.64 -4.86
N ARG A 36 6.91 7.23 -5.76
CA ARG A 36 7.85 8.31 -5.42
C ARG A 36 7.15 9.42 -4.64
N GLU A 37 7.84 10.01 -3.66
CA GLU A 37 7.37 11.21 -2.97
C GLU A 37 6.98 12.26 -4.02
N ILE A 38 5.71 12.69 -3.98
CA ILE A 38 5.21 13.78 -4.80
C ILE A 38 5.34 15.03 -3.93
N PHE A 39 6.04 16.02 -4.46
CA PHE A 39 6.20 17.31 -3.79
C PHE A 39 5.20 18.31 -4.38
N ASP A 40 4.65 19.14 -3.52
CA ASP A 40 3.88 20.32 -3.95
C ASP A 40 4.83 21.38 -4.55
N CYS A 41 4.26 22.42 -5.17
CA CYS A 41 5.02 23.55 -5.71
C CYS A 41 5.90 24.24 -4.64
N ASP A 42 5.50 24.18 -3.36
CA ASP A 42 6.24 24.72 -2.22
C ASP A 42 7.25 23.71 -1.62
N GLY A 43 7.42 22.52 -2.22
CA GLY A 43 8.39 21.52 -1.77
C GLY A 43 7.95 20.69 -0.58
N GLU A 44 6.68 20.78 -0.16
CA GLU A 44 6.10 19.93 0.88
C GLU A 44 5.73 18.54 0.32
N SER A 45 5.96 17.48 1.09
CA SER A 45 5.60 16.12 0.68
C SER A 45 4.08 15.93 0.72
N LEU A 46 3.46 15.66 -0.42
CA LEU A 46 2.03 15.40 -0.52
C LEU A 46 1.73 13.96 -0.07
N SER A 47 0.93 13.84 0.98
CA SER A 47 0.40 12.56 1.46
C SER A 47 -1.12 12.60 1.47
N CYS A 48 -1.76 11.55 0.95
CA CYS A 48 -3.22 11.46 0.96
C CYS A 48 -3.76 11.51 2.41
N GLY A 49 -4.78 12.33 2.65
CA GLY A 49 -5.34 12.57 3.99
C GLY A 49 -5.83 11.32 4.72
N GLY A 50 -6.22 10.28 3.97
CA GLY A 50 -6.62 8.96 4.49
C GLY A 50 -5.56 7.87 4.39
N CYS A 51 -4.30 8.20 4.10
CA CYS A 51 -3.26 7.19 3.90
C CYS A 51 -2.95 6.44 5.22
N PRO A 52 -3.16 5.10 5.30
CA PRO A 52 -2.85 4.34 6.52
C PRO A 52 -1.35 4.28 6.83
N ASN A 53 -0.50 4.60 5.85
CA ASN A 53 0.95 4.54 5.96
C ASN A 53 1.59 5.94 6.14
N ARG A 54 0.78 6.98 6.37
CA ARG A 54 1.24 8.38 6.46
C ARG A 54 2.36 8.57 7.48
N ASP A 55 2.21 7.98 8.66
CA ASP A 55 3.18 8.15 9.75
C ASP A 55 4.53 7.49 9.42
N LYS A 56 4.51 6.35 8.71
CA LYS A 56 5.75 5.69 8.26
C LYS A 56 6.48 6.53 7.23
N HIS A 57 5.76 7.06 6.24
CA HIS A 57 6.35 7.96 5.24
C HIS A 57 6.91 9.24 5.87
N ARG A 58 6.23 9.81 6.87
CA ARG A 58 6.73 10.98 7.59
C ARG A 58 8.01 10.67 8.39
N ALA A 59 8.09 9.50 9.00
CA ALA A 59 9.29 9.03 9.68
C ALA A 59 10.46 8.83 8.68
N GLU A 60 10.22 8.16 7.55
CA GLU A 60 11.21 7.97 6.48
C GLU A 60 11.70 9.31 5.90
N ALA A 61 10.81 10.28 5.70
CA ALA A 61 11.15 11.62 5.23
C ALA A 61 11.97 12.43 6.25
N ALA A 62 11.64 12.31 7.55
CA ALA A 62 12.39 12.95 8.63
C ALA A 62 13.81 12.38 8.73
N GLU A 63 13.96 11.05 8.67
CA GLU A 63 15.25 10.36 8.65
C GLU A 63 16.11 10.81 7.46
N ARG A 64 15.52 10.94 6.26
CA ARG A 64 16.21 11.46 5.07
C ARG A 64 16.68 12.89 5.24
N LYS A 65 15.83 13.78 5.79
CA LYS A 65 16.20 15.17 6.06
C LYS A 65 17.37 15.26 7.05
N LEU A 66 17.36 14.43 8.09
CA LEU A 66 18.45 14.34 9.06
C LEU A 66 19.76 13.86 8.40
N ALA A 67 19.67 12.83 7.54
CA ALA A 67 20.82 12.30 6.82
C ALA A 67 21.41 13.30 5.81
N THR A 68 20.59 14.18 5.22
CA THR A 68 21.07 15.28 4.36
C THR A 68 21.60 16.48 5.14
N LEU A 69 21.15 16.71 6.38
CA LEU A 69 21.64 17.78 7.26
C LEU A 69 22.97 17.42 7.94
N SER A 70 23.23 16.13 8.13
CA SER A 70 24.48 15.62 8.73
C SER A 70 25.66 15.55 7.73
N LYS A 71 25.48 15.97 6.49
CA LYS A 71 26.47 15.85 5.40
C LYS A 71 26.82 17.23 4.86
#